data_AF-A0A4Q5J6Q9-F1
#
_entry.id   AF-A0A4Q5J6Q9-F1
#
_cell.length_a   1.000
_cell.length_b   1.000
_cell.length_c   1.000
_cell.angle_alpha   90.00
_cell.angle_beta   90.00
_cell.angle_gamma   90.00
#
_symmetry.space_group_name_H-M   'P 1'
#
loop_
_entity.id
_entity.type
_entity.pdbx_description
1 polymer ?
#
loop_
_entity_poly.entity_id
_entity_poly.type
_entity_poly.pdbx_seq_one_letter_code
_entity_poly.pdbx_strand_id
1 'polypeptide(L)'
;MFAITLTLGGCSGSDPVMPDVVGKKLDVALSDVERAGFEDDVEVLGGGIFGVIDESNWTVCEQEPATGDEISSAPRVTVDRACANDASAEPTEEPTEEPTEEPTEEPTEEPTEEPTEEPTEEPTEEPAVLTTRNSKDLAKVLKVSDYCSPRIASFADEFQGRMIKFQGSVSAKFGREYSVSPGDKGSLSATGPMFKLTGANNAANLVLDDLVRVVANVDRYNGDQCTFFLDAVSVKVR
;
A
#
# COMPACT_ATOMS: atom_id res chain seq x y z
N MET A 1 -18.34 -41.15 43.91
CA MET A 1 -17.79 -39.89 43.37
C MET A 1 -17.27 -40.22 41.98
N PHE A 2 -17.99 -39.81 40.95
CA PHE A 2 -17.58 -39.98 39.56
C PHE A 2 -16.37 -39.07 39.31
N ALA A 3 -15.23 -39.64 38.92
CA ALA A 3 -14.10 -38.88 38.42
C ALA A 3 -13.66 -39.54 37.11
N ILE A 4 -14.16 -38.95 36.04
CA ILE A 4 -13.71 -39.08 34.66
C ILE A 4 -12.22 -38.73 34.64
N THR A 5 -11.37 -39.54 34.02
CA THR A 5 -10.04 -39.06 33.61
C THR A 5 -9.69 -39.64 32.27
N LEU A 6 -9.41 -38.71 31.37
CA LEU A 6 -9.43 -38.77 29.92
C LEU A 6 -8.58 -39.91 29.36
N THR A 7 -9.20 -40.69 28.48
CA THR A 7 -8.51 -41.35 27.38
C THR A 7 -7.83 -40.26 26.54
N LEU A 8 -6.49 -40.23 26.53
CA LEU A 8 -5.72 -39.61 25.47
C LEU A 8 -6.03 -40.39 24.19
N GLY A 9 -7.05 -39.95 23.46
CA GLY A 9 -7.30 -40.36 22.10
C GLY A 9 -6.17 -39.83 21.24
N GLY A 10 -5.12 -40.63 21.09
CA GLY A 10 -4.24 -40.54 19.94
C GLY A 10 -5.07 -40.90 18.71
N CYS A 11 -5.54 -39.89 17.99
CA CYS A 11 -5.96 -40.07 16.61
C CYS A 11 -4.71 -39.91 15.76
N SER A 12 -4.26 -41.01 15.18
CA SER A 12 -3.52 -40.99 13.91
C SER A 12 -4.32 -40.14 12.91
N GLY A 13 -3.94 -38.88 12.75
CA GLY A 13 -4.22 -38.13 11.55
C GLY A 13 -2.99 -38.29 10.68
N SER A 14 -3.12 -38.93 9.53
CA SER A 14 -2.17 -38.75 8.43
C SER A 14 -1.96 -37.25 8.24
N ASP A 15 -0.71 -36.82 8.09
CA ASP A 15 -0.39 -35.41 7.87
C ASP A 15 -1.27 -34.86 6.73
N PRO A 16 -1.85 -33.66 6.89
CA PRO A 16 -2.77 -33.11 5.92
C PRO A 16 -2.06 -33.00 4.56
N VAL A 17 -2.68 -33.50 3.50
CA VAL A 17 -2.08 -33.54 2.15
C VAL A 17 -2.69 -32.43 1.31
N MET A 18 -1.86 -31.72 0.56
CA MET A 18 -2.28 -30.58 -0.23
C MET A 18 -3.18 -30.99 -1.41
N PRO A 19 -4.44 -30.51 -1.48
CA PRO A 19 -5.32 -30.79 -2.60
C PRO A 19 -4.91 -29.99 -3.86
N ASP A 20 -5.38 -30.45 -5.03
CA ASP A 20 -5.26 -29.67 -6.27
C ASP A 20 -6.25 -28.50 -6.25
N VAL A 21 -5.71 -27.30 -6.13
CA VAL A 21 -6.47 -26.05 -6.05
C VAL A 21 -6.14 -25.07 -7.16
N VAL A 22 -5.13 -25.35 -8.00
CA VAL A 22 -4.78 -24.52 -9.16
C VAL A 22 -5.95 -24.46 -10.14
N GLY A 23 -6.25 -23.25 -10.62
CA GLY A 23 -7.36 -22.96 -11.52
C GLY A 23 -8.74 -22.84 -10.86
N LYS A 24 -8.86 -23.11 -9.55
CA LYS A 24 -10.11 -22.92 -8.81
C LYS A 24 -10.25 -21.48 -8.34
N LYS A 25 -11.50 -21.08 -8.03
CA LYS A 25 -11.76 -19.84 -7.31
C LYS A 25 -11.22 -19.94 -5.89
N LEU A 26 -10.72 -18.82 -5.35
CA LEU A 26 -10.01 -18.84 -4.07
C LEU A 26 -10.92 -19.28 -2.91
N ASP A 27 -12.19 -18.90 -2.91
CA ASP A 27 -13.19 -19.38 -1.93
C ASP A 27 -13.33 -20.92 -1.95
N VAL A 28 -13.36 -21.51 -3.14
CA VAL A 28 -13.43 -22.96 -3.34
C VAL A 28 -12.12 -23.64 -2.96
N ALA A 29 -10.99 -23.03 -3.31
CA ALA A 29 -9.65 -23.54 -2.98
C ALA A 29 -9.44 -23.63 -1.46
N LEU A 30 -9.76 -22.56 -0.72
CA LEU A 30 -9.65 -22.54 0.75
C LEU A 30 -10.57 -23.57 1.38
N SER A 31 -11.80 -23.70 0.87
CA SER A 31 -12.76 -24.72 1.32
C SER A 31 -12.31 -26.16 1.04
N ASP A 32 -11.47 -26.38 0.03
CA ASP A 32 -10.91 -27.69 -0.30
C ASP A 32 -9.68 -28.01 0.57
N VAL A 33 -8.87 -27.01 0.92
CA VAL A 33 -7.73 -27.13 1.86
C VAL A 33 -8.22 -27.42 3.28
N GLU A 34 -9.26 -26.72 3.75
CA GLU A 34 -9.90 -26.99 5.05
C GLU A 34 -10.43 -28.43 5.11
N ARG A 35 -11.03 -28.91 4.01
CA ARG A 35 -11.53 -30.28 3.90
C ARG A 35 -10.42 -31.33 3.85
N ALA A 36 -9.22 -30.95 3.41
CA ALA A 36 -8.04 -31.81 3.44
C ALA A 36 -7.45 -31.95 4.86
N GLY A 37 -7.99 -31.23 5.84
CA GLY A 37 -7.63 -31.32 7.25
C GLY A 37 -6.61 -30.28 7.70
N PHE A 38 -6.34 -29.26 6.89
CA PHE A 38 -5.55 -28.11 7.31
C PHE A 38 -6.48 -27.01 7.84
N GLU A 39 -6.46 -26.78 9.15
CA GLU A 39 -7.37 -25.86 9.84
C GLU A 39 -6.75 -24.48 10.13
N ASP A 40 -5.47 -24.28 9.80
CA ASP A 40 -4.74 -23.03 10.01
C ASP A 40 -4.87 -22.08 8.80
N ASP A 41 -4.36 -20.86 8.94
CA ASP A 41 -4.41 -19.84 7.88
C ASP A 41 -3.52 -20.22 6.67
N VAL A 42 -4.11 -20.17 5.48
CA VAL A 42 -3.38 -20.32 4.19
C VAL A 42 -2.80 -18.96 3.78
N GLU A 43 -1.53 -18.94 3.40
CA GLU A 43 -0.86 -17.72 2.92
C GLU A 43 -1.30 -17.41 1.49
N VAL A 44 -2.15 -16.39 1.32
CA VAL A 44 -2.64 -15.96 0.01
C VAL A 44 -1.77 -14.83 -0.53
N LEU A 45 -1.06 -15.11 -1.61
CA LEU A 45 -0.22 -14.16 -2.33
C LEU A 45 -0.97 -13.63 -3.55
N GLY A 46 -1.14 -12.31 -3.67
CA GLY A 46 -1.88 -11.70 -4.77
C GLY A 46 -2.98 -10.78 -4.27
N GLY A 47 -3.97 -10.48 -5.11
CA GLY A 47 -5.01 -9.52 -4.75
C GLY A 47 -4.77 -8.08 -5.25
N GLY A 48 -3.60 -7.82 -5.86
CA GLY A 48 -3.19 -6.46 -6.25
C GLY A 48 -3.06 -5.53 -5.04
N ILE A 49 -3.13 -4.21 -5.26
CA ILE A 49 -2.87 -3.19 -4.22
C ILE A 49 -3.82 -3.22 -3.01
N PHE A 50 -4.94 -3.93 -3.10
CA PHE A 50 -5.94 -4.04 -2.02
C PHE A 50 -5.97 -5.42 -1.37
N GLY A 51 -5.12 -6.35 -1.82
CA GLY A 51 -5.26 -7.75 -1.46
C GLY A 51 -6.59 -8.35 -1.95
N VAL A 52 -6.90 -9.53 -1.45
CA VAL A 52 -8.13 -10.25 -1.80
C VAL A 52 -9.29 -9.67 -0.97
N ILE A 53 -10.11 -8.81 -1.59
CA ILE A 53 -11.31 -8.24 -0.93
C ILE A 53 -12.50 -9.22 -0.96
N ASP A 54 -12.65 -9.97 -2.06
CA ASP A 54 -13.70 -10.95 -2.27
C ASP A 54 -13.10 -12.16 -3.00
N GLU A 55 -12.90 -13.24 -2.25
CA GLU A 55 -12.22 -14.47 -2.67
C GLU A 55 -12.81 -15.08 -3.94
N SER A 56 -14.13 -14.94 -4.14
CA SER A 56 -14.85 -15.47 -5.31
C SER A 56 -14.39 -14.82 -6.63
N ASN A 57 -13.80 -13.63 -6.56
CA ASN A 57 -13.29 -12.90 -7.73
C ASN A 57 -11.86 -13.27 -8.12
N TRP A 58 -11.16 -14.08 -7.31
CA TRP A 58 -9.77 -14.47 -7.53
C TRP A 58 -9.67 -15.94 -7.90
N THR A 59 -8.66 -16.26 -8.71
CA THR A 59 -8.38 -17.62 -9.17
C THR A 59 -6.98 -18.01 -8.71
N VAL A 60 -6.82 -19.22 -8.19
CA VAL A 60 -5.51 -19.74 -7.80
C VAL A 60 -4.70 -20.06 -9.05
N CYS A 61 -3.52 -19.48 -9.16
CA CYS A 61 -2.61 -19.66 -10.29
C CYS A 61 -1.46 -20.60 -9.93
N GLU A 62 -0.97 -20.53 -8.69
CA GLU A 62 0.09 -21.40 -8.19
C GLU A 62 -0.24 -21.83 -6.76
N GLN A 63 0.25 -23.01 -6.37
CA GLN A 63 0.10 -23.54 -5.03
C GLN A 63 1.42 -24.13 -4.54
N GLU A 64 1.71 -23.95 -3.26
CA GLU A 64 2.79 -24.63 -2.55
C GLU A 64 2.27 -25.13 -1.19
N PRO A 65 2.55 -26.38 -0.78
CA PRO A 65 3.31 -27.38 -1.52
C PRO A 65 2.53 -27.92 -2.74
N ALA A 66 3.15 -28.76 -3.58
CA ALA A 66 2.49 -29.23 -4.78
C ALA A 66 1.34 -30.18 -4.42
N THR A 67 0.43 -30.41 -5.37
CA THR A 67 -0.68 -31.34 -5.16
C THR A 67 -0.15 -32.71 -4.73
N GLY A 68 -0.69 -33.24 -3.65
CA GLY A 68 -0.32 -34.57 -3.12
C GLY A 68 0.87 -34.56 -2.17
N ASP A 69 1.53 -33.42 -1.96
CA ASP A 69 2.57 -33.27 -0.95
C ASP A 69 1.98 -33.09 0.45
N GLU A 70 2.72 -33.52 1.47
CA GLU A 70 2.36 -33.31 2.88
C GLU A 70 2.51 -31.82 3.26
N ILE A 71 1.51 -31.26 3.92
CA ILE A 71 1.51 -29.89 4.42
C ILE A 71 2.29 -29.85 5.73
N SER A 72 3.61 -29.72 5.63
CA SER A 72 4.52 -29.58 6.79
C SER A 72 4.58 -28.15 7.35
N SER A 73 4.02 -27.17 6.64
CA SER A 73 4.01 -25.75 6.95
C SER A 73 2.81 -25.08 6.29
N ALA A 74 2.46 -23.86 6.71
CA ALA A 74 1.33 -23.12 6.14
C ALA A 74 1.40 -23.10 4.59
N PRO A 75 0.38 -23.62 3.89
CA PRO A 75 0.34 -23.67 2.45
C PRO A 75 0.21 -22.26 1.89
N ARG A 76 0.82 -22.04 0.73
CA ARG A 76 0.87 -20.77 0.01
C ARG A 76 0.11 -20.92 -1.30
N VAL A 77 -0.71 -19.94 -1.63
CA VAL A 77 -1.42 -19.90 -2.92
C VAL A 77 -1.26 -18.54 -3.56
N THR A 78 -0.82 -18.52 -4.82
CA THR A 78 -0.73 -17.28 -5.60
C THR A 78 -2.01 -17.11 -6.41
N VAL A 79 -2.63 -15.92 -6.38
CA VAL A 79 -3.92 -15.65 -7.02
C VAL A 79 -3.93 -14.45 -7.94
N ASP A 80 -4.67 -14.55 -9.04
CA ASP A 80 -4.94 -13.45 -9.98
C ASP A 80 -6.41 -13.47 -10.46
N ARG A 81 -6.90 -12.34 -10.98
CA ARG A 81 -8.21 -12.24 -11.64
C ARG A 81 -8.28 -13.05 -12.92
N ALA A 82 -7.16 -13.12 -13.63
CA ALA A 82 -6.97 -14.01 -14.76
C ALA A 82 -5.58 -14.61 -14.64
N CYS A 83 -5.50 -15.84 -14.12
CA CYS A 83 -4.29 -16.62 -14.28
C CYS A 83 -4.00 -16.67 -15.77
N ALA A 84 -2.82 -16.20 -16.18
CA ALA A 84 -2.38 -16.22 -17.56
C ALA A 84 -2.09 -17.68 -17.97
N ASN A 85 -3.11 -18.52 -17.95
CA ASN A 85 -3.07 -19.85 -18.50
C ASN A 85 -3.35 -19.72 -20.00
N ASP A 86 -2.31 -19.38 -20.75
CA ASP A 86 -2.10 -20.12 -21.99
C ASP A 86 -0.86 -20.98 -21.78
N ALA A 87 -1.02 -22.26 -22.07
CA ALA A 87 -0.05 -23.29 -21.78
C ALA A 87 1.29 -22.99 -22.47
N SER A 88 2.36 -22.89 -21.70
CA SER A 88 3.67 -23.29 -22.20
C SER A 88 4.28 -24.26 -21.21
N ALA A 89 4.06 -25.54 -21.51
CA ALA A 89 5.00 -26.58 -21.15
C ALA A 89 6.43 -26.15 -21.55
N GLU A 90 7.39 -26.72 -20.82
CA GLU A 90 8.84 -26.60 -20.96
C GLU A 90 9.35 -26.56 -22.44
N PRO A 91 10.57 -26.07 -22.65
CA PRO A 91 11.64 -27.06 -22.69
C PRO A 91 12.87 -26.68 -21.87
N THR A 92 13.33 -27.68 -21.13
CA THR A 92 14.75 -27.95 -20.86
C THR A 92 15.51 -27.89 -22.18
N GLU A 93 16.46 -26.98 -22.33
CA GLU A 93 17.63 -27.18 -23.19
C GLU A 93 18.88 -26.67 -22.47
N GLU A 94 19.62 -27.61 -21.87
CA GLU A 94 21.07 -27.52 -21.91
C GLU A 94 21.50 -27.49 -23.39
N PRO A 95 22.53 -26.71 -23.73
CA PRO A 95 23.80 -27.42 -23.94
C PRO A 95 25.01 -26.68 -23.36
N THR A 96 25.81 -27.51 -22.70
CA THR A 96 27.26 -27.45 -22.56
C THR A 96 27.94 -26.86 -23.80
N GLU A 97 28.82 -25.88 -23.64
CA GLU A 97 30.16 -25.87 -24.26
C GLU A 97 31.11 -25.05 -23.38
N GLU A 98 32.11 -25.74 -22.81
CA GLU A 98 33.36 -25.13 -22.37
C GLU A 98 34.08 -24.53 -23.61
N PRO A 99 34.89 -23.48 -23.44
CA PRO A 99 36.31 -23.80 -23.30
C PRO A 99 37.04 -22.99 -22.23
N THR A 100 37.88 -23.75 -21.54
CA THR A 100 39.17 -23.45 -20.92
C THR A 100 39.90 -22.25 -21.56
N GLU A 101 40.42 -21.32 -20.74
CA GLU A 101 41.85 -21.06 -20.54
C GLU A 101 42.06 -20.16 -19.31
N GLU A 102 43.10 -20.47 -18.55
CA GLU A 102 43.55 -19.86 -17.29
C GLU A 102 44.28 -18.49 -17.47
N PRO A 103 44.59 -17.76 -16.38
CA PRO A 103 44.67 -16.30 -16.33
C PRO A 103 46.10 -15.73 -16.41
N THR A 104 46.25 -14.54 -16.98
CA THR A 104 47.34 -13.56 -16.74
C THR A 104 46.93 -12.30 -17.52
N GLU A 105 46.86 -11.09 -16.99
CA GLU A 105 47.90 -10.30 -16.34
C GLU A 105 47.27 -9.24 -15.39
N GLU A 106 48.09 -8.73 -14.48
CA GLU A 106 47.79 -7.75 -13.42
C GLU A 106 47.05 -6.47 -13.90
N PRO A 107 46.42 -5.75 -12.96
CA PRO A 107 46.87 -4.37 -12.80
C PRO A 107 47.09 -4.00 -11.34
N THR A 108 48.34 -3.66 -11.04
CA THR A 108 48.65 -2.60 -10.06
C THR A 108 48.08 -1.30 -10.61
N GLU A 109 47.21 -0.61 -9.88
CA GLU A 109 47.17 0.85 -9.62
C GLU A 109 46.03 1.13 -8.63
N GLU A 110 46.38 1.47 -7.38
CA GLU A 110 45.57 2.39 -6.56
C GLU A 110 45.58 3.77 -7.27
N PRO A 111 44.57 4.67 -7.15
CA PRO A 111 44.01 5.10 -5.85
C PRO A 111 42.56 5.64 -5.82
N THR A 112 42.04 5.91 -4.60
CA THR A 112 41.07 6.98 -4.19
C THR A 112 39.76 7.10 -4.98
N GLU A 113 38.56 6.96 -4.41
CA GLU A 113 37.90 7.83 -3.42
C GLU A 113 36.65 7.12 -2.85
N GLU A 114 36.17 7.58 -1.69
CA GLU A 114 34.99 7.09 -0.97
C GLU A 114 33.73 6.97 -1.85
N PRO A 115 32.86 5.99 -1.56
CA PRO A 115 31.45 6.28 -1.51
C PRO A 115 30.97 6.12 -0.07
N THR A 116 30.69 7.29 0.53
CA THR A 116 29.69 7.53 1.56
C THR A 116 28.62 6.43 1.59
N GLU A 117 28.34 5.90 2.78
CA GLU A 117 27.18 5.06 3.03
C GLU A 117 25.92 5.73 2.48
N GLU A 118 25.36 5.20 1.38
CA GLU A 118 23.95 5.41 1.08
C GLU A 118 23.17 4.43 1.97
N PRO A 119 22.29 4.91 2.86
CA PRO A 119 21.41 4.01 3.59
C PRO A 119 20.44 3.40 2.57
N THR A 120 20.43 2.07 2.50
CA THR A 120 19.34 1.32 1.90
C THR A 120 18.09 1.66 2.69
N GLU A 121 17.29 2.63 2.22
CA GLU A 121 15.96 2.85 2.81
C GLU A 121 15.14 1.59 2.55
N GLU A 122 14.82 0.88 3.63
CA GLU A 122 13.79 -0.15 3.67
C GLU A 122 12.52 0.38 2.96
N PRO A 123 11.73 -0.49 2.29
CA PRO A 123 10.44 -0.08 1.74
C PRO A 123 9.54 0.29 2.91
N THR A 124 9.56 1.57 3.28
CA THR A 124 8.63 2.15 4.23
C THR A 124 7.27 2.03 3.57
N GLU A 125 6.39 1.17 4.08
CA GLU A 125 4.98 1.18 3.70
C GLU A 125 4.48 2.62 3.86
N GLU A 126 4.38 3.32 2.75
CA GLU A 126 3.97 4.71 2.75
C GLU A 126 2.52 4.76 3.27
N PRO A 127 2.24 5.53 4.33
CA PRO A 127 0.91 5.52 4.90
C PRO A 127 -0.11 5.96 3.85
N ALA A 128 -1.18 5.15 3.72
CA ALA A 128 -2.27 5.40 2.76
C ALA A 128 -2.87 6.82 2.90
N VAL A 129 -2.79 7.41 4.10
CA VAL A 129 -3.14 8.81 4.35
C VAL A 129 -2.06 9.50 5.19
N LEU A 130 -1.51 10.59 4.64
CA LEU A 130 -0.57 11.46 5.32
C LEU A 130 -1.31 12.37 6.31
N THR A 131 -0.77 12.46 7.51
CA THR A 131 -1.25 13.30 8.62
C THR A 131 -0.07 14.05 9.22
N THR A 132 -0.34 15.07 10.02
CA THR A 132 0.72 15.77 10.76
C THR A 132 1.48 14.89 11.76
N ARG A 133 0.95 13.70 12.08
CA ARG A 133 1.57 12.76 13.03
C ARG A 133 2.58 11.83 12.36
N ASN A 134 2.30 11.38 11.13
CA ASN A 134 3.13 10.43 10.39
C ASN A 134 3.93 11.08 9.24
N SER A 135 3.66 12.34 8.87
CA SER A 135 4.45 13.09 7.90
C SER A 135 4.97 14.39 8.51
N LYS A 136 6.29 14.48 8.64
CA LYS A 136 6.97 15.71 9.07
C LYS A 136 6.81 16.82 8.02
N ASP A 137 6.80 16.48 6.74
CA ASP A 137 6.75 17.45 5.66
C ASP A 137 5.37 18.08 5.53
N LEU A 138 4.30 17.30 5.67
CA LEU A 138 2.95 17.86 5.81
C LEU A 138 2.85 18.77 7.05
N ALA A 139 3.42 18.34 8.18
CA ALA A 139 3.42 19.16 9.40
C ALA A 139 4.19 20.48 9.24
N LYS A 140 5.28 20.50 8.45
CA LYS A 140 6.02 21.72 8.12
C LYS A 140 5.21 22.63 7.20
N VAL A 141 4.65 22.09 6.12
CA VAL A 141 3.90 22.85 5.11
C VAL A 141 2.69 23.57 5.72
N LEU A 142 1.94 22.88 6.58
CA LEU A 142 0.80 23.48 7.29
C LEU A 142 1.21 24.58 8.29
N LYS A 143 2.50 24.71 8.60
CA LYS A 143 3.07 25.71 9.53
C LYS A 143 3.90 26.79 8.84
N VAL A 144 4.04 26.77 7.51
CA VAL A 144 4.82 27.79 6.79
C VAL A 144 4.10 29.13 6.87
N SER A 145 4.74 30.18 7.39
CA SER A 145 4.11 31.51 7.49
C SER A 145 3.84 32.17 6.12
N ASP A 146 4.65 31.82 5.13
CA ASP A 146 4.51 32.29 3.75
C ASP A 146 3.74 31.27 2.90
N TYR A 147 2.46 31.55 2.64
CA TYR A 147 1.61 30.69 1.82
C TYR A 147 1.99 30.67 0.33
N CYS A 148 2.89 31.58 -0.11
CA CYS A 148 3.46 31.61 -1.46
C CYS A 148 4.79 30.84 -1.57
N SER A 149 5.27 30.24 -0.47
CA SER A 149 6.63 29.69 -0.41
C SER A 149 6.88 28.58 -1.44
N PRO A 150 8.06 28.53 -2.09
CA PRO A 150 8.42 27.44 -3.01
C PRO A 150 8.45 26.07 -2.31
N ARG A 151 8.59 26.02 -0.98
CA ARG A 151 8.49 24.78 -0.20
C ARG A 151 7.13 24.10 -0.33
N ILE A 152 6.09 24.89 -0.55
CA ILE A 152 4.73 24.41 -0.76
C ILE A 152 4.62 23.77 -2.14
N ALA A 153 5.28 24.36 -3.15
CA ALA A 153 5.37 23.79 -4.50
C ALA A 153 6.10 22.44 -4.47
N SER A 154 7.28 22.39 -3.85
CA SER A 154 8.04 21.14 -3.71
C SER A 154 7.22 20.04 -3.04
N PHE A 155 6.47 20.37 -1.99
CA PHE A 155 5.57 19.41 -1.34
C PHE A 155 4.44 18.96 -2.26
N ALA A 156 3.83 19.88 -3.03
CA ALA A 156 2.75 19.52 -3.94
C ALA A 156 3.24 18.57 -5.04
N ASP A 157 4.45 18.78 -5.56
CA ASP A 157 5.05 17.93 -6.60
C ASP A 157 5.47 16.56 -6.05
N GLU A 158 6.14 16.53 -4.89
CA GLU A 158 6.61 15.30 -4.25
C GLU A 158 5.45 14.40 -3.80
N PHE A 159 4.39 14.99 -3.26
CA PHE A 159 3.25 14.25 -2.72
C PHE A 159 2.03 14.27 -3.66
N GLN A 160 2.21 14.58 -4.95
CA GLN A 160 1.12 14.60 -5.92
C GLN A 160 0.37 13.26 -5.94
N GLY A 161 -0.97 13.32 -5.89
CA GLY A 161 -1.85 12.14 -5.84
C GLY A 161 -1.93 11.47 -4.46
N ARG A 162 -1.07 11.82 -3.51
CA ARG A 162 -1.13 11.27 -2.15
C ARG A 162 -2.30 11.85 -1.38
N MET A 163 -2.93 11.01 -0.56
CA MET A 163 -4.01 11.44 0.29
C MET A 163 -3.46 12.12 1.55
N ILE A 164 -3.90 13.34 1.81
CA ILE A 164 -3.57 14.08 3.03
C ILE A 164 -4.82 14.25 3.89
N LYS A 165 -4.61 14.26 5.20
CA LYS A 165 -5.64 14.55 6.20
C LYS A 165 -5.13 15.59 7.17
N PHE A 166 -5.85 16.70 7.25
CA PHE A 166 -5.52 17.80 8.12
C PHE A 166 -6.77 18.46 8.70
N GLN A 167 -6.54 19.25 9.74
CA GLN A 167 -7.54 20.12 10.34
C GLN A 167 -7.41 21.49 9.70
N GLY A 168 -8.54 22.06 9.32
CA GLY A 168 -8.60 23.36 8.68
C GLY A 168 -9.88 24.10 9.05
N SER A 169 -9.99 25.31 8.52
CA SER A 169 -11.15 26.15 8.71
C SER A 169 -11.54 26.80 7.39
N VAL A 170 -12.84 26.86 7.11
CA VAL A 170 -13.35 27.42 5.86
C VAL A 170 -13.15 28.94 5.87
N SER A 171 -12.34 29.46 4.95
CA SER A 171 -11.98 30.87 4.88
C SER A 171 -12.68 31.62 3.75
N ALA A 172 -13.10 30.93 2.69
CA ALA A 172 -13.96 31.50 1.66
C ALA A 172 -14.79 30.44 0.93
N LYS A 173 -15.88 30.88 0.28
CA LYS A 173 -16.72 30.06 -0.60
C LYS A 173 -17.00 30.82 -1.89
N PHE A 174 -16.70 30.19 -3.02
CA PHE A 174 -16.99 30.73 -4.35
C PHE A 174 -17.76 29.68 -5.17
N GLY A 175 -19.09 29.79 -5.17
CA GLY A 175 -19.95 28.80 -5.82
C GLY A 175 -19.84 27.42 -5.17
N ARG A 176 -19.25 26.46 -5.89
CA ARG A 176 -19.00 25.07 -5.42
C ARG A 176 -17.59 24.84 -4.88
N GLU A 177 -16.73 25.84 -4.96
CA GLU A 177 -15.35 25.77 -4.50
C GLU A 177 -15.24 26.35 -3.09
N TYR A 178 -14.48 25.64 -2.25
CA TYR A 178 -14.21 26.06 -0.88
C TYR A 178 -12.73 26.35 -0.70
N SER A 179 -12.46 27.46 -0.06
CA SER A 179 -11.15 27.85 0.41
C SER A 179 -11.03 27.48 1.88
N VAL A 180 -10.00 26.70 2.21
CA VAL A 180 -9.74 26.23 3.56
C VAL A 180 -8.34 26.63 3.97
N SER A 181 -8.22 27.25 5.14
CA SER A 181 -6.94 27.56 5.74
C SER A 181 -6.55 26.48 6.76
N PRO A 182 -5.26 26.15 6.91
CA PRO A 182 -4.79 25.19 7.89
C PRO A 182 -5.10 25.60 9.34
N GLY A 183 -5.35 24.59 10.18
CA GLY A 183 -5.61 24.75 11.61
C GLY A 183 -7.00 25.28 11.92
N ASP A 184 -7.19 25.69 13.18
CA ASP A 184 -8.49 26.07 13.72
C ASP A 184 -8.68 27.59 13.82
N LYS A 185 -7.89 28.38 13.08
CA LYS A 185 -7.86 29.85 13.19
C LYS A 185 -8.80 30.58 12.23
N GLY A 186 -9.64 29.88 11.47
CA GLY A 186 -10.58 30.53 10.55
C GLY A 186 -9.89 31.31 9.44
N SER A 187 -10.59 32.33 8.97
CA SER A 187 -10.05 33.40 8.12
C SER A 187 -8.84 34.16 8.70
N LEU A 188 -8.49 33.96 9.98
CA LEU A 188 -7.36 34.58 10.67
C LEU A 188 -6.10 33.71 10.67
N SER A 189 -6.12 32.54 10.02
CA SER A 189 -4.93 31.70 9.91
C SER A 189 -3.90 32.34 8.96
N ALA A 190 -2.88 32.97 9.54
CA ALA A 190 -1.73 33.52 8.80
C ALA A 190 -0.63 32.46 8.56
N THR A 191 -1.00 31.18 8.46
CA THR A 191 -0.04 30.09 8.45
C THR A 191 -0.51 28.93 7.58
N GLY A 192 0.41 28.48 6.74
CA GLY A 192 0.31 27.39 5.79
C GLY A 192 -0.35 27.82 4.47
N PRO A 193 -0.41 26.92 3.48
CA PRO A 193 -0.97 27.20 2.17
C PRO A 193 -2.45 27.56 2.23
N MET A 194 -2.88 28.39 1.29
CA MET A 194 -4.30 28.60 1.00
C MET A 194 -4.81 27.42 0.17
N PHE A 195 -5.55 26.50 0.80
CA PHE A 195 -6.11 25.35 0.10
C PHE A 195 -7.40 25.70 -0.63
N LYS A 196 -7.48 25.26 -1.88
CA LYS A 196 -8.68 25.30 -2.70
C LYS A 196 -9.16 23.88 -2.95
N LEU A 197 -10.33 23.57 -2.40
CA LEU A 197 -10.95 22.26 -2.52
C LEU A 197 -11.77 22.18 -3.80
N THR A 198 -11.38 21.24 -4.66
CA THR A 198 -12.09 20.84 -5.89
C THR A 198 -12.72 19.46 -5.68
N GLY A 199 -13.59 19.01 -6.60
CA GLY A 199 -14.18 17.66 -6.54
C GLY A 199 -15.67 17.60 -6.22
N ALA A 200 -16.26 16.42 -6.39
CA ALA A 200 -17.71 16.19 -6.28
C ALA A 200 -18.20 15.99 -4.83
N ASN A 201 -17.30 15.64 -3.90
CA ASN A 201 -17.62 15.40 -2.49
C ASN A 201 -17.46 16.66 -1.63
N ASN A 202 -17.41 17.83 -2.26
CA ASN A 202 -17.40 19.11 -1.57
C ASN A 202 -18.65 19.23 -0.70
N ALA A 203 -18.48 19.21 0.62
CA ALA A 203 -19.57 19.23 1.58
C ALA A 203 -20.55 20.38 1.28
N ALA A 204 -21.77 20.03 0.87
CA ALA A 204 -22.72 20.94 0.22
C ALA A 204 -23.13 22.16 1.08
N ASN A 205 -22.82 22.17 2.38
CA ASN A 205 -23.34 23.15 3.34
C ASN A 205 -22.29 23.76 4.28
N LEU A 206 -20.99 23.75 3.91
CA LEU A 206 -20.01 24.47 4.74
C LEU A 206 -20.25 25.98 4.73
N VAL A 207 -20.09 26.59 5.90
CA VAL A 207 -20.17 28.04 6.16
C VAL A 207 -18.77 28.58 6.48
N LEU A 208 -18.59 29.90 6.33
CA LEU A 208 -17.36 30.58 6.74
C LEU A 208 -17.04 30.29 8.21
N ASP A 209 -15.75 30.12 8.50
CA ASP A 209 -15.16 29.77 9.79
C ASP A 209 -15.55 28.39 10.35
N ASP A 210 -16.29 27.56 9.61
CA ASP A 210 -16.50 26.16 10.00
C ASP A 210 -15.16 25.46 10.18
N LEU A 211 -14.97 24.84 11.34
CA LEU A 211 -13.84 23.97 11.61
C LEU A 211 -14.08 22.63 10.94
N VAL A 212 -13.16 22.24 10.06
CA VAL A 212 -13.32 21.06 9.22
C VAL A 212 -12.14 20.10 9.37
N ARG A 213 -12.45 18.82 9.26
CA ARG A 213 -11.49 17.77 8.98
C ARG A 213 -11.54 17.49 7.48
N VAL A 214 -10.44 17.77 6.80
CA VAL A 214 -10.28 17.54 5.37
C VAL A 214 -9.52 16.24 5.15
N VAL A 215 -10.00 15.44 4.21
CA VAL A 215 -9.30 14.31 3.58
C VAL A 215 -9.36 14.55 2.08
N ALA A 216 -8.22 14.70 1.44
CA ALA A 216 -8.14 15.08 0.03
C ALA A 216 -6.86 14.54 -0.61
N ASN A 217 -6.89 14.35 -1.92
CA ASN A 217 -5.69 14.06 -2.69
C ASN A 217 -4.98 15.38 -3.00
N VAL A 218 -3.64 15.36 -2.91
CA VAL A 218 -2.81 16.45 -3.39
C VAL A 218 -2.93 16.51 -4.92
N ASP A 219 -3.41 17.63 -5.45
CA ASP A 219 -3.55 17.83 -6.90
C ASP A 219 -2.34 18.62 -7.44
N ARG A 220 -2.27 19.91 -7.14
CA ARG A 220 -1.15 20.77 -7.58
C ARG A 220 -1.06 22.04 -6.78
N TYR A 221 0.06 22.73 -6.89
CA TYR A 221 0.22 24.09 -6.40
C TYR A 221 0.45 25.06 -7.56
N ASN A 222 -0.27 26.19 -7.56
CA ASN A 222 -0.03 27.29 -8.50
C ASN A 222 0.75 28.39 -7.77
N GLY A 223 2.03 28.54 -8.10
CA GLY A 223 2.91 29.56 -7.52
C GLY A 223 2.52 30.98 -7.86
N ASP A 224 1.96 31.24 -9.04
CA ASP A 224 1.52 32.59 -9.46
C ASP A 224 0.29 33.05 -8.66
N GLN A 225 -0.56 32.10 -8.28
CA GLN A 225 -1.78 32.35 -7.52
C GLN A 225 -1.64 32.03 -6.02
N CYS A 226 -0.47 31.56 -5.59
CA CYS A 226 -0.19 31.02 -4.26
C CYS A 226 -1.31 30.13 -3.70
N THR A 227 -1.86 29.29 -4.58
CA THR A 227 -3.05 28.49 -4.30
C THR A 227 -2.70 27.02 -4.40
N PHE A 228 -3.00 26.28 -3.34
CA PHE A 228 -2.81 24.84 -3.28
C PHE A 228 -4.14 24.15 -3.59
N PHE A 229 -4.21 23.44 -4.71
CA PHE A 229 -5.40 22.69 -5.11
C PHE A 229 -5.38 21.30 -4.50
N LEU A 230 -6.53 20.90 -3.97
CA LEU A 230 -6.76 19.57 -3.41
C LEU A 230 -8.07 19.01 -3.96
N ASP A 231 -8.05 17.76 -4.40
CA ASP A 231 -9.26 17.04 -4.78
C ASP A 231 -9.89 16.41 -3.53
N ALA A 232 -11.00 16.99 -3.08
CA ALA A 232 -11.63 16.65 -1.83
C ALA A 232 -12.33 15.29 -1.90
N VAL A 233 -11.85 14.36 -1.08
CA VAL A 233 -12.47 13.04 -0.89
C VAL A 233 -13.55 13.14 0.20
N SER A 234 -13.24 13.82 1.30
CA SER A 234 -14.19 14.03 2.40
C SER A 234 -13.88 15.31 3.18
N VAL A 235 -14.90 16.11 3.44
CA VAL A 235 -14.82 17.27 4.34
C VAL A 235 -15.92 17.16 5.38
N LYS A 236 -15.55 17.09 6.66
CA LYS A 236 -16.51 16.97 7.78
C LYS A 236 -16.32 18.12 8.75
N VAL A 237 -17.41 18.80 9.09
CA VAL A 237 -17.43 19.78 10.18
C VAL A 237 -17.13 19.06 11.51
N ARG A 238 -16.38 19.73 12.39
CA ARG A 238 -15.97 19.22 13.70
C ARG A 238 -16.92 19.62 14.80
#